data_AF-A0A241ZDJ9-F1
#
_entry.id   AF-A0A241ZDJ9-F1
#
_cell.length_a   1.000
_cell.length_b   1.000
_cell.length_c   1.000
_cell.angle_alpha   90.00
_cell.angle_beta   90.00
_cell.angle_gamma   90.00
#
_symmetry.space_group_name_H-M   'P 1'
#
loop_
_entity.id
_entity.type
_entity.pdbx_description
1 polymer ?
#
loop_
_entity_poly.entity_id
_entity_poly.type
_entity_poly.pdbx_seq_one_letter_code
_entity_poly.pdbx_strand_id
1 'polypeptide(L)'
;MNTSFKIQAEKCATLPILQQRLKLNVQILPESSTTLDCLLNDDVCRQVLQDFATRIHAKNLTCATSLFVKYWCTSWILPFLYCHVAVLPFVKWDSSALVIDLPEQWYWDRTLQLNQTSFYSFQIIHLQEFNDLIEQLNLLFKQLAKIGRVPYILLWENVAVRVVQFYHSFTKQNLNPDIQSRLERQKQFFKSKTAESFYLTENPFVRLWNGWHPEFNTFMRQKCCFYFQLEEAEQTLCRNCPLRLKEIGKFKDESN
;
A
#
# COMPACT_ATOMS: atom_id res chain seq x y z
N MET A 1 -35.06 2.38 19.46
CA MET A 1 -33.76 1.78 19.03
C MET A 1 -32.88 2.90 18.53
N ASN A 2 -31.73 3.10 19.17
CA ASN A 2 -30.86 4.26 18.97
C ASN A 2 -30.29 4.29 17.53
N THR A 3 -30.43 5.41 16.84
CA THR A 3 -29.89 5.65 15.49
C THR A 3 -28.38 5.38 15.43
N SER A 4 -27.66 5.64 16.54
CA SER A 4 -26.24 5.32 16.72
C SER A 4 -25.93 3.81 16.56
N PHE A 5 -26.74 2.92 17.14
CA PHE A 5 -26.53 1.47 17.05
C PHE A 5 -26.77 0.91 15.66
N LYS A 6 -27.74 1.47 14.92
CA LYS A 6 -28.03 1.07 13.53
C LYS A 6 -26.91 1.51 12.58
N ILE A 7 -26.40 2.72 12.78
CA ILE A 7 -25.24 3.28 12.06
C ILE A 7 -23.97 2.47 12.36
N GLN A 8 -23.74 2.04 13.60
CA GLN A 8 -22.60 1.18 13.96
C GLN A 8 -22.70 -0.23 13.34
N ALA A 9 -23.91 -0.80 13.29
CA ALA A 9 -24.14 -2.11 12.68
C ALA A 9 -23.96 -2.10 11.15
N GLU A 10 -24.43 -1.06 10.45
CA GLU A 10 -24.26 -0.92 8.99
C GLU A 10 -22.80 -0.59 8.61
N LYS A 11 -22.11 0.26 9.38
CA LYS A 11 -20.68 0.57 9.19
C LYS A 11 -19.77 -0.64 9.42
N CYS A 12 -20.16 -1.55 10.31
CA CYS A 12 -19.46 -2.81 10.52
C CYS A 12 -19.58 -3.78 9.35
N ALA A 13 -20.59 -3.67 8.48
CA ALA A 13 -20.79 -4.63 7.37
C ALA A 13 -19.68 -4.56 6.30
N THR A 14 -19.02 -3.40 6.14
CA THR A 14 -17.89 -3.25 5.21
C THR A 14 -16.69 -4.12 5.62
N LEU A 15 -16.41 -4.25 6.92
CA LEU A 15 -15.18 -4.88 7.39
C LEU A 15 -15.12 -6.39 7.03
N PRO A 16 -16.17 -7.22 7.25
CA PRO A 16 -16.20 -8.59 6.78
C PRO A 16 -16.05 -8.72 5.26
N ILE A 17 -16.62 -7.78 4.48
CA ILE A 17 -16.47 -7.77 3.02
C ILE A 17 -15.00 -7.56 2.65
N LEU A 18 -14.32 -6.61 3.29
CA LEU A 18 -12.89 -6.37 3.08
C LEU A 18 -12.05 -7.59 3.45
N GLN A 19 -12.38 -8.26 4.57
CA GLN A 19 -11.70 -9.49 4.98
C GLN A 19 -11.80 -10.56 3.90
N GLN A 20 -13.00 -10.80 3.39
CA GLN A 20 -13.24 -11.81 2.37
C GLN A 20 -12.61 -11.44 1.01
N ARG A 21 -12.76 -10.19 0.58
CA ARG A 21 -12.44 -9.74 -0.79
C ARG A 21 -10.97 -9.39 -0.96
N LEU A 22 -10.34 -8.84 0.06
CA LEU A 22 -8.93 -8.44 0.02
C LEU A 22 -8.01 -9.39 0.80
N LYS A 23 -8.57 -10.41 1.47
CA LYS A 23 -7.81 -11.34 2.34
C LYS A 23 -6.99 -10.58 3.38
N LEU A 24 -7.64 -9.61 4.01
CA LEU A 24 -7.08 -8.81 5.09
C LEU A 24 -7.71 -9.25 6.41
N ASN A 25 -6.96 -9.25 7.51
CA ASN A 25 -7.56 -9.19 8.83
C ASN A 25 -7.98 -7.73 9.10
N VAL A 26 -8.92 -7.52 10.00
CA VAL A 26 -9.34 -6.18 10.41
C VAL A 26 -9.36 -6.13 11.92
N GLN A 27 -8.71 -5.11 12.48
CA GLN A 27 -8.65 -4.85 13.91
C GLN A 27 -9.00 -3.39 14.18
N ILE A 28 -9.66 -3.18 15.31
CA ILE A 28 -9.97 -1.87 15.84
C ILE A 28 -9.13 -1.72 17.09
N LEU A 29 -8.33 -0.67 17.15
CA LEU A 29 -7.40 -0.43 18.25
C LEU A 29 -7.73 0.85 19.00
N PRO A 30 -7.31 0.96 20.28
CA PRO A 30 -7.62 2.11 21.14
C PRO A 30 -7.12 3.44 20.57
N GLU A 31 -7.67 4.54 21.07
CA GLU A 31 -7.29 5.89 20.64
C GLU A 31 -5.80 6.21 20.87
N SER A 32 -5.18 5.56 21.85
CA SER A 32 -3.77 5.73 22.22
C SER A 32 -2.77 4.98 21.32
N SER A 33 -3.24 4.23 20.33
CA SER A 33 -2.39 3.48 19.40
C SER A 33 -1.57 4.39 18.48
N THR A 34 -0.42 3.89 18.00
CA THR A 34 0.42 4.64 17.06
C THR A 34 -0.23 4.67 15.68
N THR A 35 -0.55 5.86 15.18
CA THR A 35 -1.17 6.07 13.88
C THR A 35 -0.17 6.53 12.83
N LEU A 36 -0.57 6.51 11.55
CA LEU A 36 0.31 6.90 10.44
C LEU A 36 0.85 8.32 10.58
N ASP A 37 0.05 9.26 11.07
CA ASP A 37 0.45 10.65 11.28
C ASP A 37 1.50 10.81 12.40
N CYS A 38 1.54 9.90 13.38
CA CYS A 38 2.60 9.88 14.38
C CYS A 38 3.99 9.73 13.74
N LEU A 39 4.08 9.10 12.56
CA LEU A 39 5.34 8.98 11.81
C LEU A 39 5.87 10.33 11.29
N LEU A 40 5.08 11.40 11.31
CA LEU A 40 5.56 12.74 10.96
C LEU A 40 6.54 13.30 12.01
N ASN A 41 6.58 12.71 13.21
CA ASN A 41 7.59 13.01 14.22
C ASN A 41 8.87 12.19 13.95
N ASP A 42 10.04 12.85 13.98
CA ASP A 42 11.35 12.24 13.69
C ASP A 42 11.67 11.04 14.62
N ASP A 43 11.41 11.18 15.92
CA ASP A 43 11.75 10.17 16.93
C ASP A 43 10.82 8.96 16.85
N VAL A 44 9.51 9.21 16.76
CA VAL A 44 8.51 8.14 16.59
C VAL A 44 8.76 7.38 15.29
N CYS A 45 9.00 8.08 14.19
CA CYS A 45 9.31 7.46 12.91
C CYS A 45 10.55 6.57 13.00
N ARG A 46 11.61 7.04 13.65
CA ARG A 46 12.85 6.28 13.82
C ARG A 46 12.61 5.02 14.65
N GLN A 47 11.89 5.16 15.76
CA GLN A 47 11.59 4.05 16.66
C GLN A 47 10.76 2.97 15.95
N VAL A 48 9.68 3.36 15.26
CA VAL A 48 8.83 2.42 14.51
C VAL A 48 9.60 1.70 13.41
N LEU A 49 10.44 2.43 12.65
CA LEU A 49 11.25 1.80 11.59
C LEU A 49 12.34 0.87 12.16
N GLN A 50 12.90 1.18 13.32
CA GLN A 50 13.88 0.32 14.01
C GLN A 50 13.22 -0.94 14.58
N ASP A 51 12.03 -0.83 15.19
CA ASP A 51 11.25 -1.97 15.64
C ASP A 51 10.93 -2.90 14.46
N PHE A 52 10.40 -2.35 13.36
CA PHE A 52 10.12 -3.12 12.15
C PHE A 52 11.40 -3.76 11.57
N ALA A 53 12.52 -3.02 11.51
CA ALA A 53 13.80 -3.53 11.04
C ALA A 53 14.28 -4.74 11.86
N THR A 54 14.10 -4.67 13.19
CA THR A 54 14.48 -5.74 14.12
C THR A 54 13.65 -6.98 13.88
N ARG A 55 12.33 -6.83 13.76
CA ARG A 55 11.38 -7.95 13.56
C ARG A 55 11.61 -8.72 12.27
N ILE A 56 12.00 -8.03 11.20
CA ILE A 56 12.26 -8.67 9.89
C ILE A 56 13.73 -9.03 9.68
N HIS A 57 14.59 -8.81 10.69
CA HIS A 57 16.05 -8.99 10.57
C HIS A 57 16.64 -8.24 9.36
N ALA A 58 16.23 -6.98 9.17
CA ALA A 58 16.69 -6.19 8.04
C ALA A 58 18.19 -5.84 8.17
N LYS A 59 18.95 -5.99 7.08
CA LYS A 59 20.37 -5.63 7.04
C LYS A 59 20.68 -4.17 7.40
N ASN A 60 19.73 -3.27 7.14
CA ASN A 60 19.84 -1.85 7.45
C ASN A 60 18.46 -1.17 7.40
N LEU A 61 18.40 0.05 7.94
CA LEU A 61 17.17 0.84 7.99
C LEU A 61 16.61 1.18 6.60
N THR A 62 17.44 1.30 5.56
CA THR A 62 17.01 1.56 4.18
C THR A 62 16.19 0.41 3.61
N CYS A 63 16.68 -0.83 3.81
CA CYS A 63 15.94 -2.05 3.48
C CYS A 63 14.62 -2.10 4.25
N ALA A 64 14.68 -1.93 5.58
CA ALA A 64 13.49 -1.95 6.45
C ALA A 64 12.43 -0.94 6.00
N THR A 65 12.82 0.31 5.70
CA THR A 65 11.88 1.37 5.31
C THR A 65 11.22 1.10 3.97
N SER A 66 11.97 0.58 2.98
CA SER A 66 11.38 0.13 1.71
C SER A 66 10.34 -0.98 1.95
N LEU A 67 10.68 -1.95 2.79
CA LEU A 67 9.79 -3.08 3.08
C LEU A 67 8.60 -2.69 3.96
N PHE A 68 8.75 -1.71 4.84
CA PHE A 68 7.69 -1.13 5.66
C PHE A 68 6.57 -0.59 4.77
N VAL A 69 6.93 0.26 3.80
CA VAL A 69 5.95 0.77 2.83
C VAL A 69 5.38 -0.37 1.98
N LYS A 70 6.20 -1.31 1.49
CA LYS A 70 5.74 -2.45 0.69
C LYS A 70 4.72 -3.34 1.42
N TYR A 71 4.89 -3.51 2.72
CA TYR A 71 4.00 -4.28 3.59
C TYR A 71 2.70 -3.50 3.79
N TRP A 72 2.80 -2.33 4.42
CA TRP A 72 1.66 -1.60 4.92
C TRP A 72 0.76 -0.98 3.85
N CYS A 73 1.31 -0.55 2.71
CA CYS A 73 0.50 0.07 1.66
C CYS A 73 -0.63 -0.84 1.15
N THR A 74 -0.49 -2.16 1.31
CA THR A 74 -1.55 -3.13 1.01
C THR A 74 -2.77 -2.92 1.93
N SER A 75 -2.53 -2.81 3.24
CA SER A 75 -3.58 -2.64 4.24
C SER A 75 -4.16 -1.24 4.24
N TRP A 76 -3.39 -0.20 3.91
CA TRP A 76 -3.90 1.17 3.89
C TRP A 76 -4.70 1.49 2.62
N ILE A 77 -4.16 1.15 1.44
CA ILE A 77 -4.65 1.68 0.17
C ILE A 77 -5.73 0.78 -0.43
N LEU A 78 -5.56 -0.55 -0.39
CA LEU A 78 -6.48 -1.45 -1.09
C LEU A 78 -7.91 -1.40 -0.54
N PRO A 79 -8.15 -1.33 0.79
CA PRO A 79 -9.49 -1.10 1.32
C PRO A 79 -10.15 0.17 0.77
N PHE A 80 -9.40 1.27 0.72
CA PHE A 80 -9.89 2.54 0.21
C PHE A 80 -10.27 2.45 -1.28
N LEU A 81 -9.42 1.83 -2.09
CA LEU A 81 -9.70 1.58 -3.51
C LEU A 81 -10.95 0.72 -3.71
N TYR A 82 -11.04 -0.38 -2.96
CA TYR A 82 -12.14 -1.34 -3.08
C TYR A 82 -13.46 -0.72 -2.64
N CYS A 83 -13.50 -0.05 -1.49
CA CYS A 83 -14.72 0.56 -0.96
C CYS A 83 -15.30 1.61 -1.90
N HIS A 84 -14.47 2.45 -2.54
CA HIS A 84 -14.93 3.38 -3.57
C HIS A 84 -15.59 2.64 -4.75
N VAL A 85 -14.97 1.57 -5.27
CA VAL A 85 -15.51 0.81 -6.41
C VAL A 85 -16.77 0.04 -6.06
N ALA A 86 -16.84 -0.52 -4.85
CA ALA A 86 -17.97 -1.27 -4.36
C ALA A 86 -19.09 -0.38 -3.79
N VAL A 87 -18.86 0.95 -3.71
CA VAL A 87 -19.77 1.93 -3.09
C VAL A 87 -20.11 1.51 -1.65
N LEU A 88 -19.07 1.10 -0.92
CA LEU A 88 -19.18 0.71 0.49
C LEU A 88 -18.73 1.87 1.38
N PRO A 89 -19.42 2.12 2.51
CA PRO A 89 -18.95 3.08 3.50
C PRO A 89 -17.60 2.63 4.05
N PHE A 90 -16.65 3.54 4.09
CA PHE A 90 -15.35 3.30 4.71
C PHE A 90 -14.87 4.58 5.39
N VAL A 91 -13.87 4.44 6.26
CA VAL A 91 -13.24 5.58 6.91
C VAL A 91 -12.74 6.58 5.86
N LYS A 92 -13.05 7.87 6.06
CA LYS A 92 -12.43 8.95 5.29
C LYS A 92 -10.91 8.80 5.32
N TRP A 93 -10.23 9.07 4.21
CA TRP A 93 -8.77 9.03 4.22
C TRP A 93 -8.21 10.07 5.20
N ASP A 94 -7.58 9.58 6.25
CA ASP A 94 -6.91 10.37 7.28
C ASP A 94 -5.81 9.50 7.90
N SER A 95 -4.58 9.99 7.92
CA SER A 95 -3.46 9.29 8.53
C SER A 95 -3.66 9.01 10.02
N SER A 96 -4.44 9.81 10.74
CA SER A 96 -4.78 9.53 12.15
C SER A 96 -5.74 8.36 12.32
N ALA A 97 -6.43 7.92 11.25
CA ALA A 97 -7.35 6.80 11.33
C ALA A 97 -6.67 5.43 11.20
N LEU A 98 -5.47 5.38 10.61
CA LEU A 98 -4.76 4.16 10.27
C LEU A 98 -3.69 3.87 11.31
N VAL A 99 -3.85 2.77 12.04
CA VAL A 99 -2.90 2.32 13.06
C VAL A 99 -1.81 1.46 12.45
N ILE A 100 -0.61 1.53 13.01
CA ILE A 100 0.61 0.87 12.52
C ILE A 100 1.35 0.08 13.60
N ASP A 101 0.64 -0.26 14.67
CA ASP A 101 1.20 -1.05 15.77
C ASP A 101 1.41 -2.51 15.33
N LEU A 102 2.58 -3.07 15.63
CA LEU A 102 2.87 -4.47 15.35
C LEU A 102 2.65 -5.30 16.62
N PRO A 103 1.71 -6.26 16.64
CA PRO A 103 1.54 -7.14 17.80
C PRO A 103 2.82 -7.95 18.06
N GLU A 104 3.01 -8.44 19.29
CA GLU A 104 4.22 -9.19 19.66
C GLU A 104 4.47 -10.39 18.73
N GLN A 105 3.43 -11.14 18.39
CA GLN A 105 3.47 -12.32 17.51
C GLN A 105 3.24 -11.98 16.03
N TRP A 106 3.54 -10.75 15.61
CA TRP A 106 3.36 -10.32 14.22
C TRP A 106 4.24 -11.12 13.25
N TYR A 107 3.66 -11.55 12.12
CA TYR A 107 4.42 -12.18 11.03
C TYR A 107 3.74 -12.00 9.67
N TRP A 108 4.14 -10.97 8.92
CA TRP A 108 3.70 -10.65 7.55
C TRP A 108 2.19 -10.72 7.27
N ASP A 109 1.35 -10.81 8.30
CA ASP A 109 -0.08 -10.89 8.22
C ASP A 109 -0.64 -9.57 7.72
N ARG A 110 -1.61 -9.61 6.83
CA ARG A 110 -2.14 -8.36 6.27
C ARG A 110 -3.29 -7.89 7.12
N THR A 111 -2.98 -7.12 8.15
CA THR A 111 -4.00 -6.58 9.05
C THR A 111 -4.24 -5.11 8.74
N LEU A 112 -5.49 -4.76 8.44
CA LEU A 112 -5.97 -3.38 8.49
C LEU A 112 -6.27 -3.05 9.94
N GLN A 113 -5.56 -2.07 10.49
CA GLN A 113 -5.77 -1.59 11.84
C GLN A 113 -6.35 -0.18 11.79
N LEU A 114 -7.49 0.01 12.42
CA LEU A 114 -8.20 1.28 12.49
C LEU A 114 -8.22 1.80 13.91
N ASN A 115 -7.99 3.09 14.09
CA ASN A 115 -8.18 3.76 15.38
C ASN A 115 -9.69 3.79 15.71
N GLN A 116 -10.08 3.54 16.95
CA GLN A 116 -11.48 3.49 17.36
C GLN A 116 -12.27 4.79 17.04
N THR A 117 -11.62 5.95 17.05
CA THR A 117 -12.25 7.24 16.70
C THR A 117 -12.64 7.32 15.21
N SER A 118 -12.00 6.52 14.36
CA SER A 118 -12.23 6.54 12.91
C SER A 118 -13.64 6.12 12.51
N PHE A 119 -14.39 5.42 13.37
CA PHE A 119 -15.78 5.02 13.09
C PHE A 119 -16.72 6.19 12.84
N TYR A 120 -16.41 7.35 13.41
CA TYR A 120 -17.21 8.55 13.22
C TYR A 120 -17.06 9.14 11.81
N SER A 121 -15.97 8.82 11.09
CA SER A 121 -15.69 9.32 9.73
C SER A 121 -16.02 8.35 8.60
N PHE A 122 -16.73 7.24 8.89
CA PHE A 122 -17.19 6.33 7.84
C PHE A 122 -18.21 7.00 6.91
N GLN A 123 -17.91 6.98 5.61
CA GLN A 123 -18.69 7.60 4.56
C GLN A 123 -18.51 6.88 3.22
N ILE A 124 -19.34 7.19 2.23
CA ILE A 124 -19.09 6.77 0.86
C ILE A 124 -17.89 7.54 0.32
N ILE A 125 -16.89 6.81 -0.15
CA ILE A 125 -15.66 7.41 -0.68
C ILE A 125 -15.92 7.93 -2.10
N HIS A 126 -15.49 9.16 -2.36
CA HIS A 126 -15.55 9.79 -3.66
C HIS A 126 -14.18 9.87 -4.31
N LEU A 127 -14.13 9.82 -5.64
CA LEU A 127 -12.88 9.79 -6.40
C LEU A 127 -11.95 10.97 -6.09
N GLN A 128 -12.51 12.15 -5.80
CA GLN A 128 -11.73 13.34 -5.45
C GLN A 128 -10.93 13.23 -4.15
N GLU A 129 -11.36 12.39 -3.21
CA GLU A 129 -10.68 12.15 -1.93
C GLU A 129 -9.35 11.40 -2.10
N PHE A 130 -9.09 10.88 -3.30
CA PHE A 130 -7.81 10.28 -3.65
C PHE A 130 -6.71 11.35 -3.74
N ASN A 131 -7.06 12.63 -3.89
CA ASN A 131 -6.09 13.72 -3.78
C ASN A 131 -5.53 13.80 -2.35
N ASP A 132 -6.40 13.73 -1.33
CA ASP A 132 -6.00 13.74 0.09
C ASP A 132 -5.11 12.54 0.41
N LEU A 133 -5.43 11.37 -0.17
CA LEU A 133 -4.57 10.18 -0.10
C LEU A 133 -3.18 10.46 -0.64
N ILE A 134 -3.08 11.04 -1.85
CA ILE A 134 -1.79 11.31 -2.48
C ILE A 134 -0.99 12.34 -1.69
N GLU A 135 -1.64 13.40 -1.22
CA GLU A 135 -1.00 14.48 -0.46
C GLU A 135 -0.45 13.98 0.88
N GLN A 136 -1.26 13.26 1.65
CA GLN A 136 -0.80 12.71 2.94
C GLN A 136 0.30 11.65 2.74
N LEU A 137 0.19 10.79 1.72
CA LEU A 137 1.28 9.86 1.40
C LEU A 137 2.56 10.60 0.98
N ASN A 138 2.46 11.72 0.26
CA ASN A 138 3.63 12.52 -0.09
C ASN A 138 4.36 13.03 1.17
N LEU A 139 3.63 13.52 2.17
CA LEU A 139 4.20 13.98 3.45
C LEU A 139 4.86 12.82 4.21
N LEU A 140 4.14 11.71 4.37
CA LEU A 140 4.64 10.51 5.03
C LEU A 140 5.89 9.96 4.35
N PHE A 141 5.88 9.87 3.01
CA PHE A 141 7.01 9.31 2.27
C PHE A 141 8.24 10.22 2.30
N LYS A 142 8.06 11.55 2.37
CA LYS A 142 9.20 12.47 2.58
C LYS A 142 9.87 12.19 3.92
N GLN A 143 9.06 12.01 4.96
CA GLN A 143 9.54 11.71 6.30
C GLN A 143 10.22 10.33 6.38
N LEU A 144 9.59 9.29 5.84
CA LEU A 144 10.17 7.94 5.77
C LEU A 144 11.47 7.93 4.95
N ALA A 145 11.53 8.64 3.82
CA ALA A 145 12.72 8.74 3.00
C ALA A 145 13.88 9.41 3.76
N LYS A 146 13.60 10.49 4.50
CA LYS A 146 14.56 11.20 5.35
C LYS A 146 15.10 10.29 6.46
N ILE A 147 14.23 9.71 7.28
CA ILE A 147 14.63 8.94 8.45
C ILE A 147 15.24 7.59 8.07
N GLY A 148 14.63 6.90 7.12
CA GLY A 148 15.05 5.60 6.61
C GLY A 148 16.19 5.63 5.61
N ARG A 149 16.59 6.83 5.14
CA ARG A 149 17.61 7.04 4.11
C ARG A 149 17.34 6.22 2.84
N VAL A 150 16.07 6.12 2.45
CA VAL A 150 15.63 5.37 1.28
C VAL A 150 15.26 6.33 0.15
N PRO A 151 15.55 6.01 -1.12
CA PRO A 151 15.15 6.87 -2.22
C PRO A 151 13.64 7.08 -2.25
N TYR A 152 13.18 8.33 -2.20
CA TYR A 152 11.76 8.68 -2.15
C TYR A 152 10.92 7.99 -3.25
N ILE A 153 11.44 7.95 -4.48
CA ILE A 153 10.82 7.26 -5.61
C ILE A 153 10.55 5.78 -5.36
N LEU A 154 11.38 5.10 -4.55
CA LEU A 154 11.18 3.68 -4.23
C LEU A 154 9.91 3.47 -3.39
N LEU A 155 9.55 4.43 -2.55
CA LEU A 155 8.35 4.36 -1.71
C LEU A 155 7.08 4.43 -2.56
N TRP A 156 7.02 5.40 -3.49
CA TRP A 156 5.95 5.48 -4.47
C TRP A 156 5.89 4.27 -5.41
N GLU A 157 7.04 3.72 -5.80
CA GLU A 157 7.06 2.51 -6.61
C GLU A 157 6.50 1.29 -5.86
N ASN A 158 6.76 1.15 -4.56
CA ASN A 158 6.15 0.11 -3.73
C ASN A 158 4.61 0.24 -3.71
N VAL A 159 4.08 1.47 -3.61
CA VAL A 159 2.64 1.74 -3.70
C VAL A 159 2.10 1.40 -5.08
N ALA A 160 2.75 1.90 -6.14
CA ALA A 160 2.33 1.68 -7.52
C ALA A 160 2.18 0.18 -7.82
N VAL A 161 3.09 -0.65 -7.32
CA VAL A 161 3.01 -2.11 -7.47
C VAL A 161 1.72 -2.67 -6.89
N ARG A 162 1.31 -2.26 -5.68
CA ARG A 162 0.07 -2.77 -5.07
C ARG A 162 -1.17 -2.28 -5.81
N VAL A 163 -1.19 -1.01 -6.19
CA VAL A 163 -2.32 -0.39 -6.90
C VAL A 163 -2.50 -1.01 -8.29
N VAL A 164 -1.42 -1.17 -9.06
CA VAL A 164 -1.47 -1.79 -10.39
C VAL A 164 -1.86 -3.28 -10.27
N GLN A 165 -1.32 -4.01 -9.29
CA GLN A 165 -1.71 -5.41 -9.03
C GLN A 165 -3.19 -5.53 -8.64
N PHE A 166 -3.71 -4.58 -7.86
CA PHE A 166 -5.13 -4.51 -7.51
C PHE A 166 -5.98 -4.44 -8.79
N TYR A 167 -5.75 -3.45 -9.65
CA TYR A 167 -6.51 -3.34 -10.91
C TYR A 167 -6.34 -4.57 -11.81
N HIS A 168 -5.13 -5.10 -11.93
CA HIS A 168 -4.87 -6.28 -12.74
C HIS A 168 -5.63 -7.52 -12.24
N SER A 169 -5.79 -7.69 -10.92
CA SER A 169 -6.51 -8.82 -10.33
C SER A 169 -7.99 -8.88 -10.72
N PHE A 170 -8.59 -7.73 -11.06
CA PHE A 170 -9.98 -7.62 -11.49
C PHE A 170 -10.18 -7.89 -12.99
N THR A 171 -9.11 -7.81 -13.81
CA THR A 171 -9.21 -8.05 -15.27
C THR A 171 -9.63 -9.47 -15.63
N LYS A 172 -9.43 -10.43 -14.71
CA LYS A 172 -9.76 -11.86 -14.91
C LYS A 172 -11.11 -12.25 -14.31
N GLN A 173 -11.84 -11.31 -13.74
CA GLN A 173 -13.10 -11.56 -13.06
C GLN A 173 -14.26 -11.12 -13.95
N ASN A 174 -15.36 -11.88 -13.95
CA ASN A 174 -16.61 -11.45 -14.57
C ASN A 174 -17.32 -10.48 -13.62
N LEU A 175 -17.08 -9.18 -13.79
CA LEU A 175 -17.57 -8.14 -12.90
C LEU A 175 -18.84 -7.50 -13.44
N ASN A 176 -19.64 -6.94 -12.52
CA ASN A 176 -20.72 -6.04 -12.89
C ASN A 176 -20.15 -4.85 -13.73
N PRO A 177 -20.78 -4.48 -14.86
CA PRO A 177 -20.37 -3.34 -15.69
C PRO A 177 -20.14 -2.03 -14.92
N ASP A 178 -20.92 -1.76 -13.87
CA ASP A 178 -20.78 -0.57 -13.04
C ASP A 178 -19.49 -0.58 -12.23
N ILE A 179 -19.14 -1.75 -11.67
CA ILE A 179 -17.87 -1.97 -10.96
C ILE A 179 -16.70 -1.80 -11.93
N GLN A 180 -16.81 -2.37 -13.13
CA GLN A 180 -15.80 -2.24 -14.17
C GLN A 180 -15.60 -0.77 -14.60
N SER A 181 -16.69 -0.03 -14.79
CA SER A 181 -16.66 1.40 -15.11
C SER A 181 -15.98 2.23 -14.01
N ARG A 182 -16.29 1.96 -12.72
CA ARG A 182 -15.63 2.64 -11.59
C ARG A 182 -14.15 2.29 -11.46
N LEU A 183 -13.77 1.03 -11.69
CA LEU A 183 -12.36 0.62 -11.72
C LEU A 183 -11.58 1.37 -12.80
N GLU A 184 -12.14 1.48 -14.01
CA GLU A 184 -11.47 2.20 -15.10
C GLU A 184 -11.38 3.69 -14.79
N ARG A 185 -12.42 4.32 -14.22
CA ARG A 185 -12.35 5.73 -13.76
C ARG A 185 -11.26 5.96 -12.73
N GLN A 186 -11.11 5.09 -11.73
CA GLN A 186 -10.02 5.22 -10.75
C GLN A 186 -8.63 5.03 -11.39
N LYS A 187 -8.51 4.04 -12.28
CA LYS A 187 -7.27 3.81 -13.02
C LYS A 187 -6.88 5.04 -13.84
N GLN A 188 -7.85 5.64 -14.55
CA GLN A 188 -7.64 6.87 -15.31
C GLN A 188 -7.30 8.05 -14.40
N PHE A 189 -7.89 8.15 -13.21
CA PHE A 189 -7.50 9.14 -12.22
C PHE A 189 -6.01 9.07 -11.89
N PHE A 190 -5.47 7.88 -11.58
CA PHE A 190 -4.03 7.75 -11.30
C PHE A 190 -3.16 8.02 -12.52
N LYS A 191 -3.61 7.64 -13.72
CA LYS A 191 -2.87 7.87 -14.97
C LYS A 191 -2.85 9.33 -15.41
N SER A 192 -3.90 10.10 -15.12
CA SER A 192 -4.00 11.50 -15.52
C SER A 192 -3.24 12.46 -14.59
N LYS A 193 -2.84 12.00 -13.40
CA LYS A 193 -1.97 12.79 -12.52
C LYS A 193 -0.63 13.08 -13.16
N THR A 194 -0.17 14.31 -12.98
CA THR A 194 1.18 14.70 -13.39
C THR A 194 2.20 14.11 -12.42
N ALA A 195 3.48 14.09 -12.82
CA ALA A 195 4.54 13.56 -11.96
C ALA A 195 4.69 14.39 -10.66
N GLU A 196 4.46 15.70 -10.75
CA GLU A 196 4.56 16.66 -9.65
C GLU A 196 3.52 16.37 -8.55
N SER A 197 2.37 15.77 -8.92
CA SER A 197 1.36 15.33 -7.95
C SER A 197 1.94 14.32 -6.94
N PHE A 198 3.00 13.60 -7.30
CA PHE A 198 3.69 12.63 -6.45
C PHE A 198 5.05 13.13 -5.97
N TYR A 199 5.40 14.40 -6.22
CA TYR A 199 6.75 14.95 -6.01
C TYR A 199 7.84 14.13 -6.71
N LEU A 200 7.56 13.69 -7.93
CA LEU A 200 8.48 12.93 -8.78
C LEU A 200 8.63 13.60 -10.15
N THR A 201 9.61 13.13 -10.92
CA THR A 201 9.82 13.54 -12.32
C THR A 201 9.06 12.68 -13.32
N GLU A 202 8.56 11.52 -12.90
CA GLU A 202 7.68 10.63 -13.68
C GLU A 202 6.48 10.19 -12.84
N ASN A 203 5.32 9.98 -13.46
CA ASN A 203 4.17 9.39 -12.78
C ASN A 203 4.46 7.91 -12.48
N PRO A 204 4.52 7.49 -11.19
CA PRO A 204 4.95 6.16 -10.79
C PRO A 204 3.97 5.07 -11.26
N PHE A 205 2.69 5.39 -11.40
CA PHE A 205 1.67 4.46 -11.86
C PHE A 205 1.73 4.25 -13.38
N VAL A 206 1.80 5.34 -14.15
CA VAL A 206 1.98 5.25 -15.63
C VAL A 206 3.25 4.48 -15.96
N ARG A 207 4.34 4.81 -15.27
CA ARG A 207 5.63 4.14 -15.43
C ARG A 207 5.52 2.63 -15.20
N LEU A 208 4.83 2.22 -14.15
CA LEU A 208 4.67 0.81 -13.82
C LEU A 208 3.70 0.08 -14.76
N TRP A 209 2.58 0.70 -15.16
CA TRP A 209 1.66 0.11 -16.15
C TRP A 209 2.36 -0.19 -17.47
N ASN A 210 3.25 0.70 -17.90
CA ASN A 210 4.07 0.52 -19.10
C ASN A 210 5.18 -0.53 -18.91
N GLY A 211 5.45 -0.95 -17.68
CA GLY A 211 6.44 -1.97 -17.32
C GLY A 211 5.91 -3.41 -17.40
N TRP A 212 4.79 -3.68 -18.08
CA TRP A 212 4.30 -5.06 -18.24
C TRP A 212 5.33 -5.93 -18.97
N HIS A 213 5.67 -7.07 -18.38
CA HIS A 213 6.59 -8.04 -18.96
C HIS A 213 5.87 -9.38 -19.18
N PRO A 214 5.57 -9.75 -20.44
CA PRO A 214 4.81 -10.95 -20.77
C PRO A 214 5.43 -12.24 -20.21
N GLU A 215 6.75 -12.42 -20.35
CA GLU A 215 7.44 -13.66 -19.91
C GLU A 215 7.30 -13.91 -18.40
N PHE A 216 7.34 -12.86 -17.58
CA PHE A 216 7.16 -12.95 -16.13
C PHE A 216 5.70 -12.75 -15.69
N ASN A 217 4.83 -12.43 -16.66
CA ASN A 217 3.41 -12.16 -16.48
C ASN A 217 3.18 -11.15 -15.33
N THR A 218 4.00 -10.09 -15.29
CA THR A 218 3.99 -9.12 -14.18
C THR A 218 4.44 -7.73 -14.63
N PHE A 219 4.10 -6.71 -13.84
CA PHE A 219 4.58 -5.35 -14.01
C PHE A 219 5.93 -5.18 -13.33
N MET A 220 6.98 -5.03 -14.14
CA MET A 220 8.35 -4.92 -13.68
C MET A 220 8.65 -3.55 -13.13
N ARG A 221 9.32 -3.57 -11.98
CA ARG A 221 9.83 -2.38 -11.31
C ARG A 221 11.12 -1.90 -11.97
N GLN A 222 11.48 -0.65 -11.72
CA GLN A 222 12.77 -0.04 -12.01
C GLN A 222 13.76 -0.24 -10.86
N LYS A 223 13.29 -0.20 -9.60
CA LYS A 223 14.16 -0.41 -8.43
C LYS A 223 13.78 -1.64 -7.64
N CYS A 224 14.79 -2.31 -7.09
CA CYS A 224 14.60 -3.43 -6.17
C CYS A 224 14.12 -2.91 -4.81
N CYS A 225 13.18 -3.61 -4.17
CA CYS A 225 12.72 -3.28 -2.81
C CYS A 225 13.57 -3.85 -1.69
N PHE A 226 14.71 -4.49 -2.01
CA PHE A 226 15.61 -5.14 -1.05
C PHE A 226 15.05 -6.39 -0.36
N TYR A 227 13.92 -6.95 -0.80
CA TYR A 227 13.34 -8.15 -0.18
C TYR A 227 14.32 -9.33 -0.11
N PHE A 228 15.10 -9.54 -1.18
CA PHE A 228 16.12 -10.60 -1.23
C PHE A 228 17.22 -10.47 -0.17
N GLN A 229 17.33 -9.31 0.50
CA GLN A 229 18.29 -9.07 1.56
C GLN A 229 17.80 -9.57 2.93
N LEU A 230 16.52 -9.93 3.07
CA LEU A 230 16.03 -10.58 4.28
C LEU A 230 16.62 -11.98 4.40
N GLU A 231 16.89 -12.42 5.63
CA GLU A 231 17.39 -13.77 5.90
C GLU A 231 16.39 -14.83 5.43
N GLU A 232 15.12 -14.67 5.79
CA GLU A 232 14.01 -15.55 5.38
C GLU A 232 13.77 -15.60 3.85
N ALA A 233 14.29 -14.63 3.09
CA ALA A 233 14.13 -14.63 1.65
C ALA A 233 15.13 -15.56 0.96
N GLU A 234 16.19 -16.01 1.63
CA GLU A 234 17.21 -16.91 1.07
C GLU A 234 17.74 -16.44 -0.31
N GLN A 235 17.99 -15.12 -0.45
CA GLN A 235 18.37 -14.47 -1.72
C GLN A 235 17.32 -14.52 -2.85
N THR A 236 16.11 -15.00 -2.58
CA THR A 236 15.02 -15.05 -3.55
C THR A 236 14.57 -13.65 -3.97
N LEU A 237 14.61 -13.39 -5.27
CA LEU A 237 14.11 -12.15 -5.84
C LEU A 237 12.58 -12.15 -5.89
N CYS A 238 11.95 -11.03 -5.50
CA CYS A 238 10.52 -10.89 -5.68
C CYS A 238 10.14 -10.92 -7.17
N ARG A 239 8.91 -11.39 -7.47
CA ARG A 239 8.43 -11.58 -8.85
C ARG A 239 8.63 -10.38 -9.78
N ASN A 240 8.48 -9.16 -9.24
CA ASN A 240 8.52 -7.90 -9.99
C ASN A 240 9.91 -7.22 -9.91
N CYS A 241 10.94 -7.91 -9.41
CA CYS A 241 12.27 -7.35 -9.16
C CYS A 241 13.03 -7.08 -10.47
N PRO A 242 13.58 -5.87 -10.69
CA PRO A 242 14.37 -5.56 -11.90
C PRO A 242 15.63 -6.43 -12.04
N LEU A 243 16.16 -6.98 -10.93
CA LEU A 243 17.36 -7.81 -10.97
C LEU A 243 17.15 -9.13 -11.74
N ARG A 244 15.90 -9.62 -11.82
CA ARG A 244 15.58 -10.80 -12.64
C ARG A 244 15.84 -10.59 -14.13
N LEU A 245 15.70 -9.35 -14.62
CA LEU A 245 16.02 -8.99 -16.00
C LEU A 245 17.53 -9.04 -16.25
N LYS A 246 18.32 -8.63 -15.26
CA LYS A 246 19.78 -8.63 -15.34
C LYS A 246 20.36 -10.03 -15.31
N GLU A 247 19.75 -10.93 -14.53
CA GLU A 247 20.12 -12.36 -14.54
C GLU A 247 19.93 -12.96 -15.93
N ILE A 248 18.78 -12.75 -16.57
CA ILE A 248 18.54 -13.25 -17.94
C ILE A 248 19.49 -12.65 -18.98
N GLY A 249 19.77 -11.35 -18.89
CA GLY A 249 20.73 -10.69 -19.79
C GLY A 249 22.10 -11.38 -19.75
N LYS A 250 22.59 -11.68 -18.54
CA LYS A 250 23.84 -12.42 -18.35
C LYS A 250 23.80 -13.84 -18.91
N PHE A 251 22.72 -14.59 -18.67
CA PHE A 251 22.58 -15.94 -19.23
C PHE A 251 22.53 -15.96 -20.76
N LYS A 252 21.95 -14.94 -21.40
CA LYS A 252 21.94 -14.83 -22.88
C LYS A 252 23.32 -14.47 -23.44
N ASP A 253 24.11 -13.68 -22.72
CA ASP A 253 25.46 -13.30 -23.13
C ASP A 253 26.49 -14.42 -22.89
N GLU A 254 26.26 -15.32 -21.92
CA GLU A 254 27.12 -16.48 -21.63
C GLU A 254 26.78 -17.74 -22.47
N SER A 255 25.68 -17.72 -23.21
CA SER A 255 25.21 -18.82 -24.06
C SER A 255 25.47 -18.62 -25.57
N ASN A 256 26.20 -17.56 -25.92
CA ASN A 256 26.69 -17.23 -27.27
C ASN A 256 28.22 -17.29 -27.29
#